data_AF-A0A2S2PQ67-F1
#
_entry.id   AF-A0A2S2PQ67-F1
#
_cell.length_a   1.000
_cell.length_b   1.000
_cell.length_c   1.000
_cell.angle_alpha   90.00
_cell.angle_beta   90.00
_cell.angle_gamma   90.00
#
_symmetry.space_group_name_H-M   'P 1'
#
loop_
_entity.id
_entity.type
_entity.pdbx_description
1 polymer ?
#
loop_
_entity_poly.entity_id
_entity_poly.type
_entity_poly.pdbx_seq_one_letter_code
_entity_poly.pdbx_strand_id
1 'polypeptide(L)'
;KTSETIVNDQTRRIVMVSVADAIGGYMHGVMLPHVNQEYYKGHESFEVTNELHALLRKIKFILDTDGRGWMTPVDTGRSTTTTADKDEDLIDEETDNPCAALLPYGVPSDGRSAAVPMPAFDDNLNPGSLAFPFAVGKRLFAVDRPWMAADDRRPLLVRYYRLAAGCTSSAPEQFRADINRWLNEVVVPLLANRRRWYPVLAGASRVVLTAAKAASNGTAAVGGRPKRGA
;
A
#
# COMPACT_ATOMS: atom_id res chain seq x y z
N LYS A 1 -1.93 18.31 -55.64
CA LYS A 1 -2.77 17.39 -54.82
C LYS A 1 -1.97 16.48 -53.90
N THR A 2 -0.75 16.06 -54.23
CA THR A 2 0.11 15.23 -53.36
C THR A 2 0.85 16.01 -52.27
N SER A 3 1.22 17.28 -52.49
CA SER A 3 1.90 18.08 -51.46
C SER A 3 0.97 18.49 -50.31
N GLU A 4 -0.29 18.86 -50.60
CA GLU A 4 -1.28 19.20 -49.57
C GLU A 4 -1.63 18.02 -48.65
N THR A 5 -1.74 16.80 -49.19
CA THR A 5 -1.97 15.60 -48.38
C THR A 5 -0.79 15.23 -47.51
N ILE A 6 0.45 15.41 -47.99
CA ILE A 6 1.68 15.16 -47.21
C ILE A 6 1.82 16.19 -46.06
N VAL A 7 1.54 17.47 -46.32
CA VAL A 7 1.58 18.52 -45.28
C VAL A 7 0.51 18.30 -44.20
N ASN A 8 -0.68 17.84 -44.59
CA ASN A 8 -1.73 17.49 -43.64
C ASN A 8 -1.35 16.29 -42.75
N ASP A 9 -0.75 15.25 -43.33
CA ASP A 9 -0.33 14.06 -42.58
C ASP A 9 0.82 14.35 -41.61
N GLN A 10 1.80 15.15 -42.04
CA GLN A 10 2.90 15.59 -41.18
C GLN A 10 2.41 16.49 -40.04
N THR A 11 1.47 17.40 -40.33
CA THR A 11 0.84 18.24 -39.29
C THR A 11 0.05 17.39 -38.29
N ARG A 12 -0.73 16.42 -38.78
CA ARG A 12 -1.47 15.48 -37.93
C ARG A 12 -0.54 14.68 -37.02
N ARG A 13 0.59 14.20 -37.55
CA ARG A 13 1.59 13.47 -36.78
C ARG A 13 2.19 14.34 -35.69
N ILE A 14 2.61 15.57 -36.01
CA ILE A 14 3.18 16.51 -35.03
C ILE A 14 2.15 16.79 -33.93
N VAL A 15 0.91 17.10 -34.29
CA VAL A 15 -0.16 17.34 -33.30
C VAL A 15 -0.38 16.13 -32.40
N MET A 16 -0.44 14.92 -32.96
CA MET A 16 -0.63 13.69 -32.18
C MET A 16 0.51 13.44 -31.20
N VAL A 17 1.76 13.64 -31.63
CA VAL A 17 2.95 13.50 -30.76
C VAL A 17 2.91 14.52 -29.62
N SER A 18 2.63 15.79 -29.92
CA SER A 18 2.55 16.84 -28.90
C SER A 18 1.44 16.60 -27.88
N VAL A 19 0.27 16.12 -28.34
CA VAL A 19 -0.84 15.76 -27.44
C VAL A 19 -0.48 14.57 -26.58
N ALA A 20 0.12 13.52 -27.15
CA ALA A 20 0.55 12.36 -26.40
C ALA A 20 1.63 12.71 -25.36
N ASP A 21 2.57 13.60 -25.68
CA ASP A 21 3.61 14.07 -24.75
C ASP A 21 3.00 14.83 -23.57
N ALA A 22 2.07 15.75 -23.84
CA ALA A 22 1.36 16.50 -22.79
C ALA A 22 0.56 15.57 -21.87
N ILE A 23 -0.18 14.59 -22.43
CA ILE A 23 -0.94 13.61 -21.64
C ILE A 23 0.01 12.71 -20.85
N GLY A 24 1.09 12.23 -21.47
CA GLY A 24 2.12 11.41 -20.81
C GLY A 24 2.74 12.13 -19.61
N GLY A 25 3.07 13.41 -19.78
CA GLY A 25 3.58 14.27 -18.72
C GLY A 25 2.59 14.44 -17.56
N TYR A 26 1.31 14.72 -17.84
CA TYR A 26 0.28 14.84 -16.81
C TYR A 26 0.04 13.51 -16.08
N MET A 27 -0.03 12.41 -16.82
CA MET A 27 -0.24 11.08 -16.23
C MET A 27 0.92 10.69 -15.30
N HIS A 28 2.16 10.92 -15.75
CA HIS A 28 3.36 10.65 -14.97
C HIS A 28 3.49 11.55 -13.75
N GLY A 29 3.21 12.85 -13.92
CA GLY A 29 3.40 13.87 -12.90
C GLY A 29 2.29 13.91 -11.84
N VAL A 30 1.04 13.68 -12.23
CA VAL A 30 -0.13 14.00 -11.38
C VAL A 30 -1.04 12.79 -11.22
N MET A 31 -1.49 12.21 -12.33
CA MET A 31 -2.57 11.22 -12.29
C MET A 31 -2.15 9.91 -11.62
N LEU A 32 -1.00 9.32 -12.03
CA LEU A 32 -0.54 8.06 -11.48
C LEU A 32 -0.17 8.13 -9.99
N PRO A 33 0.56 9.16 -9.51
CA PRO A 33 0.78 9.33 -8.08
C PRO A 33 -0.52 9.37 -7.27
N HIS A 34 -1.52 10.10 -7.77
CA HIS A 34 -2.81 10.23 -7.11
C HIS A 34 -3.57 8.90 -7.05
N VAL A 35 -3.77 8.22 -8.18
CA VAL A 35 -4.51 6.95 -8.20
C VAL A 35 -3.78 5.85 -7.43
N ASN A 36 -2.44 5.81 -7.45
CA ASN A 36 -1.68 4.86 -6.64
C ASN A 36 -1.95 5.08 -5.14
N GLN A 37 -2.05 6.34 -4.71
CA GLN A 37 -2.34 6.67 -3.32
C GLN A 37 -3.76 6.23 -2.93
N GLU A 38 -4.76 6.51 -3.77
CA GLU A 38 -6.14 6.06 -3.54
C GLU A 38 -6.25 4.53 -3.55
N TYR A 39 -5.49 3.85 -4.41
CA TYR A 39 -5.37 2.39 -4.42
C TYR A 39 -4.79 1.85 -3.10
N TYR A 40 -3.74 2.50 -2.56
CA TYR A 40 -3.17 2.11 -1.27
C TYR A 40 -4.06 2.49 -0.07
N LYS A 41 -4.95 3.46 -0.21
CA LYS A 41 -6.05 3.70 0.75
C LYS A 41 -7.15 2.65 0.63
N GLY A 42 -7.28 2.02 -0.54
CA GLY A 42 -8.34 1.04 -0.83
C GLY A 42 -9.61 1.68 -1.39
N HIS A 43 -9.53 2.94 -1.84
CA HIS A 43 -10.63 3.65 -2.49
C HIS A 43 -10.71 3.39 -3.99
N GLU A 44 -9.60 2.95 -4.59
CA GLU A 44 -9.51 2.63 -6.00
C GLU A 44 -9.21 1.16 -6.25
N SER A 45 -9.78 0.64 -7.35
CA SER A 45 -9.64 -0.76 -7.73
C SER A 45 -8.34 -1.02 -8.49
N PHE A 46 -7.90 -2.28 -8.50
CA PHE A 46 -6.72 -2.68 -9.26
C PHE A 46 -6.94 -2.48 -10.76
N GLU A 47 -8.14 -2.79 -11.25
CA GLU A 47 -8.52 -2.71 -12.65
C GLU A 47 -8.34 -1.29 -13.19
N VAL A 48 -8.97 -0.31 -12.53
CA VAL A 48 -8.87 1.12 -12.89
C VAL A 48 -7.42 1.59 -12.84
N THR A 49 -6.73 1.31 -11.73
CA THR A 49 -5.35 1.74 -11.54
C THR A 49 -4.42 1.13 -12.61
N ASN A 50 -4.57 -0.16 -12.90
CA ASN A 50 -3.78 -0.87 -13.89
C ASN A 50 -4.06 -0.40 -15.32
N GLU A 51 -5.30 -0.04 -15.64
CA GLU A 51 -5.65 0.55 -16.94
C GLU A 51 -4.93 1.88 -17.17
N LEU A 52 -4.83 2.74 -16.15
CA LEU A 52 -4.08 3.99 -16.24
C LEU A 52 -2.58 3.74 -16.42
N HIS A 53 -2.01 2.79 -15.68
CA HIS A 53 -0.62 2.37 -15.89
C HIS A 53 -0.41 1.80 -17.31
N ALA A 54 -1.37 1.04 -17.83
CA ALA A 54 -1.32 0.49 -19.18
C ALA A 54 -1.41 1.59 -20.25
N LEU A 55 -2.25 2.60 -20.04
CA LEU A 55 -2.36 3.75 -20.92
C LEU A 55 -1.04 4.54 -20.96
N LEU A 56 -0.40 4.79 -19.82
CA LEU A 56 0.91 5.45 -19.81
C LEU A 56 1.96 4.64 -20.57
N ARG A 57 1.99 3.31 -20.42
CA ARG A 57 2.89 2.44 -21.20
C ARG A 57 2.65 2.57 -22.71
N LYS A 58 1.38 2.66 -23.15
CA LYS A 58 1.03 2.87 -24.55
C LYS A 58 1.51 4.24 -25.05
N ILE A 59 1.34 5.29 -24.25
CA ILE A 59 1.81 6.64 -24.60
C ILE A 59 3.34 6.65 -24.75
N LYS A 60 4.06 6.08 -23.77
CA LYS A 60 5.51 5.92 -23.81
C LYS A 60 5.98 5.18 -25.07
N PHE A 61 5.27 4.10 -25.43
CA PHE A 61 5.55 3.34 -26.64
C PHE A 61 5.31 4.16 -27.93
N ILE A 62 4.21 4.91 -28.03
CA ILE A 62 3.91 5.76 -29.19
C ILE A 62 4.97 6.85 -29.40
N LEU A 63 5.48 7.40 -28.30
CA LEU A 63 6.46 8.48 -28.30
C LEU A 63 7.91 7.99 -28.34
N ASP A 64 8.14 6.68 -28.25
CA ASP A 64 9.47 6.07 -28.07
C ASP A 64 10.27 6.75 -26.94
N THR A 65 9.63 6.93 -25.78
CA THR A 65 10.20 7.63 -24.63
C THR A 65 10.05 6.80 -23.36
N ASP A 66 10.98 6.97 -22.42
CA ASP A 66 10.84 6.46 -21.05
C ASP A 66 10.20 7.49 -20.11
N GLY A 67 9.87 8.68 -20.61
CA GLY A 67 9.30 9.79 -19.86
C GLY A 67 10.35 10.65 -19.15
N ARG A 68 11.65 10.47 -19.42
CA ARG A 68 12.67 11.42 -18.94
C ARG A 68 12.37 12.82 -19.49
N GLY A 69 12.37 13.81 -18.61
CA GLY A 69 12.03 15.20 -18.94
C GLY A 69 10.55 15.54 -18.78
N TRP A 70 9.68 14.56 -18.56
CA TRP A 70 8.31 14.83 -18.13
C TRP A 70 8.27 15.42 -16.74
N MET A 71 7.12 16.03 -16.42
CA MET A 71 6.84 16.61 -15.13
C MET A 71 7.23 15.64 -14.01
N THR A 72 7.97 16.17 -13.03
CA THR A 72 8.31 15.41 -11.83
C THR A 72 7.01 15.14 -11.07
N PRO A 73 6.83 13.92 -10.52
CA PRO A 73 5.62 13.60 -9.79
C PRO A 73 5.35 14.61 -8.68
N VAL A 74 4.12 15.09 -8.57
CA VAL A 74 3.69 15.99 -7.50
C VAL A 74 3.72 15.21 -6.19
N ASP A 75 4.17 15.86 -5.12
CA ASP A 75 3.91 15.37 -3.77
C ASP A 75 2.41 15.47 -3.52
N THR A 76 1.69 14.36 -3.68
CA THR A 76 0.31 14.23 -3.22
C THR A 76 0.26 14.07 -1.68
N GLY A 77 1.19 14.77 -1.00
CA GLY A 77 1.49 14.69 0.42
C GLY A 77 0.22 14.56 1.24
N ARG A 78 0.24 13.56 2.14
CA ARG A 78 -0.74 13.23 3.18
C ARG A 78 -1.96 14.16 3.14
N SER A 79 -2.98 13.80 2.36
CA SER A 79 -4.30 14.43 2.46
C SER A 79 -4.61 14.60 3.94
N THR A 80 -4.61 15.84 4.40
CA THR A 80 -5.11 16.21 5.71
C THR A 80 -6.60 15.93 5.64
N THR A 81 -7.00 14.72 6.00
CA THR A 81 -8.40 14.36 6.16
C THR A 81 -8.98 15.29 7.21
N THR A 82 -9.90 16.11 6.72
CA THR A 82 -10.98 16.74 7.47
C THR A 82 -11.51 15.72 8.48
N THR A 83 -11.79 16.18 9.68
CA THR A 83 -12.07 15.41 10.90
C THR A 83 -13.27 14.45 10.87
N ALA A 84 -13.90 14.23 9.70
CA ALA A 84 -15.09 13.40 9.53
C ALA A 84 -14.81 11.94 9.09
N ASP A 85 -13.69 11.63 8.42
CA ASP A 85 -13.40 10.29 7.85
C ASP A 85 -12.60 9.34 8.77
N LYS A 86 -12.32 9.74 10.02
CA LYS A 86 -11.26 9.10 10.82
C LYS A 86 -11.56 7.70 11.34
N ASP A 87 -12.83 7.26 11.32
CA ASP A 87 -13.21 5.94 11.83
C ASP A 87 -13.53 4.91 10.73
N GLU A 88 -13.90 5.31 9.51
CA GLU A 88 -14.16 4.36 8.41
C GLU A 88 -12.88 3.68 7.88
N ASP A 89 -11.73 4.35 8.04
CA ASP A 89 -10.44 3.82 7.60
C ASP A 89 -9.86 2.77 8.55
N LEU A 90 -10.39 2.67 9.78
CA LEU A 90 -9.85 1.76 10.79
C LEU A 90 -10.18 0.31 10.46
N ILE A 91 -9.30 -0.58 10.92
CA ILE A 91 -9.40 -2.00 10.67
C ILE A 91 -9.74 -2.69 11.98
N ASP A 92 -10.94 -3.30 12.04
CA ASP A 92 -11.33 -4.12 13.19
C ASP A 92 -10.49 -5.39 13.29
N GLU A 93 -10.28 -5.85 14.51
CA GLU A 93 -9.59 -7.11 14.78
C GLU A 93 -10.46 -8.32 14.38
N GLU A 94 -9.83 -9.44 14.00
CA GLU A 94 -10.57 -10.69 13.82
C GLU A 94 -10.80 -11.36 15.18
N THR A 95 -12.06 -11.68 15.49
CA THR A 95 -12.44 -12.22 16.81
C THR A 95 -12.54 -13.74 16.79
N ASP A 96 -12.82 -14.34 15.63
CA ASP A 96 -13.01 -15.78 15.52
C ASP A 96 -11.68 -16.51 15.27
N ASN A 97 -11.15 -17.11 16.33
CA ASN A 97 -9.92 -17.91 16.35
C ASN A 97 -8.76 -17.36 15.47
N PRO A 98 -8.37 -16.09 15.66
CA PRO A 98 -7.46 -15.39 14.76
C PRO A 98 -6.05 -16.03 14.70
N CYS A 99 -5.59 -16.61 15.80
CA CYS A 99 -4.28 -17.27 15.88
C CYS A 99 -4.19 -18.54 15.04
N ALA A 100 -5.29 -19.28 14.83
CA ALA A 100 -5.24 -20.54 14.07
C ALA A 100 -4.95 -20.33 12.57
N ALA A 101 -5.22 -19.12 12.06
CA ALA A 101 -4.91 -18.75 10.68
C ALA A 101 -3.46 -18.32 10.46
N LEU A 102 -2.66 -18.21 11.54
CA LEU A 102 -1.27 -17.76 11.49
C LEU A 102 -0.33 -18.86 12.00
N LEU A 103 0.87 -18.91 11.42
CA LEU A 103 1.94 -19.75 11.95
C LEU A 103 2.47 -19.11 13.23
N PRO A 104 2.51 -19.81 14.37
CA PRO A 104 3.17 -19.29 15.56
C PRO A 104 4.69 -19.27 15.39
N TYR A 105 5.35 -18.25 15.94
CA TYR A 105 6.80 -18.26 16.12
C TYR A 105 7.15 -18.75 17.53
N GLY A 106 7.92 -19.83 17.62
CA GLY A 106 8.39 -20.42 18.88
C GLY A 106 7.39 -21.33 19.59
N VAL A 107 7.92 -22.29 20.36
CA VAL A 107 7.11 -23.15 21.25
C VAL A 107 6.82 -22.34 22.51
N PRO A 108 5.55 -22.18 22.95
CA PRO A 108 5.24 -21.49 24.19
C PRO A 108 5.74 -22.34 25.37
N SER A 109 6.97 -22.09 25.83
CA SER A 109 7.52 -22.84 26.98
C SER A 109 6.84 -22.47 28.30
N ASP A 110 6.24 -21.27 28.41
CA ASP A 110 5.77 -20.72 29.69
C ASP A 110 4.35 -20.13 29.67
N GLY A 111 3.45 -20.60 28.78
CA GLY A 111 2.07 -20.07 28.73
C GLY A 111 1.95 -18.61 28.26
N ARG A 112 3.05 -18.01 27.76
CA ARG A 112 3.02 -16.75 27.02
C ARG A 112 2.45 -16.99 25.61
N SER A 113 1.57 -16.09 25.18
CA SER A 113 1.02 -16.07 23.81
C SER A 113 2.17 -16.17 22.81
N ALA A 114 2.09 -17.15 21.89
CA ALA A 114 3.06 -17.30 20.82
C ALA A 114 3.19 -15.98 20.05
N ALA A 115 4.43 -15.56 19.76
CA ALA A 115 4.67 -14.34 19.03
C ALA A 115 4.15 -14.51 17.59
N VAL A 116 3.34 -13.56 17.12
CA VAL A 116 2.89 -13.53 15.73
C VAL A 116 4.06 -13.12 14.85
N PRO A 117 4.48 -13.95 13.87
CA PRO A 117 5.56 -13.58 12.97
C PRO A 117 5.19 -12.35 12.15
N MET A 118 6.21 -11.56 11.81
CA MET A 118 6.08 -10.41 10.94
C MET A 118 6.07 -10.82 9.45
N PRO A 119 5.33 -10.12 8.58
CA PRO A 119 5.51 -10.27 7.14
C PRO A 119 6.92 -9.82 6.76
N ALA A 120 7.46 -10.40 5.70
CA ALA A 120 8.82 -10.09 5.25
C ALA A 120 8.88 -9.96 3.74
N PHE A 121 9.52 -8.90 3.28
CA PHE A 121 9.96 -8.82 1.89
C PHE A 121 11.25 -9.62 1.71
N ASP A 122 11.53 -10.05 0.48
CA ASP A 122 12.84 -10.59 0.10
C ASP A 122 13.94 -9.51 0.14
N ASP A 123 13.60 -8.28 -0.22
CA ASP A 123 14.44 -7.09 -0.12
C ASP A 123 13.59 -5.90 0.34
N ASN A 124 14.02 -5.20 1.40
CA ASN A 124 13.25 -4.09 1.99
C ASN A 124 13.30 -2.79 1.15
N LEU A 125 14.24 -2.66 0.21
CA LEU A 125 14.45 -1.48 -0.62
C LEU A 125 13.87 -1.65 -2.02
N ASN A 126 14.00 -2.84 -2.60
CA ASN A 126 13.50 -3.14 -3.95
C ASN A 126 12.90 -4.55 -4.03
N PRO A 127 11.75 -4.80 -3.38
CA PRO A 127 11.22 -6.14 -3.23
C PRO A 127 10.80 -6.78 -4.54
N GLY A 128 11.02 -8.08 -4.67
CA GLY A 128 10.41 -8.93 -5.69
C GLY A 128 9.18 -9.67 -5.14
N SER A 129 9.21 -9.99 -3.85
CA SER A 129 8.21 -10.82 -3.20
C SER A 129 7.93 -10.41 -1.76
N LEU A 130 6.73 -10.72 -1.29
CA LEU A 130 6.25 -10.50 0.08
C LEU A 130 5.73 -11.81 0.66
N ALA A 131 6.25 -12.20 1.82
CA ALA A 131 5.85 -13.37 2.55
C ALA A 131 4.93 -13.01 3.73
N PHE A 132 3.85 -13.78 3.89
CA PHE A 132 2.95 -13.71 5.04
C PHE A 132 2.95 -15.04 5.82
N PRO A 133 2.84 -15.01 7.14
CA PRO A 133 2.85 -16.20 7.99
C PRO A 133 1.48 -16.88 8.07
N PHE A 134 0.76 -17.03 6.96
CA PHE A 134 -0.53 -17.74 6.97
C PHE A 134 -0.34 -19.23 7.21
N ALA A 135 -1.14 -19.82 8.10
CA ALA A 135 -1.08 -21.24 8.41
C ALA A 135 -1.41 -22.12 7.20
N VAL A 136 -2.35 -21.70 6.35
CA VAL A 136 -2.85 -22.46 5.20
C VAL A 136 -2.70 -21.67 3.91
N GLY A 137 -2.44 -22.38 2.81
CA GLY A 137 -2.44 -21.84 1.46
C GLY A 137 -1.13 -21.15 1.06
N LYS A 138 -1.24 -20.22 0.09
CA LYS A 138 -0.11 -19.48 -0.45
C LYS A 138 0.44 -18.51 0.60
N ARG A 139 1.77 -18.48 0.76
CA ARG A 139 2.47 -17.62 1.73
C ARG A 139 3.38 -16.59 1.09
N LEU A 140 3.84 -16.83 -0.14
CA LEU A 140 4.74 -15.94 -0.87
C LEU A 140 4.01 -15.32 -2.06
N PHE A 141 4.07 -14.00 -2.19
CA PHE A 141 3.32 -13.24 -3.18
C PHE A 141 4.27 -12.34 -3.98
N ALA A 142 4.08 -12.29 -5.31
CA ALA A 142 4.80 -11.35 -6.15
C ALA A 142 4.26 -9.94 -5.91
N VAL A 143 5.14 -8.94 -5.81
CA VAL A 143 4.71 -7.58 -5.43
C VAL A 143 4.08 -6.79 -6.58
N ASP A 144 4.30 -7.23 -7.82
CA ASP A 144 3.86 -6.59 -9.07
C ASP A 144 2.45 -6.99 -9.51
N ARG A 145 1.76 -7.84 -8.73
CA ARG A 145 0.41 -8.34 -9.03
C ARG A 145 -0.51 -8.19 -7.82
N PRO A 146 -1.81 -7.95 -8.04
CA PRO A 146 -2.76 -7.86 -6.96
C PRO A 146 -2.99 -9.24 -6.34
N TRP A 147 -3.46 -9.25 -5.11
CA TRP A 147 -4.06 -10.45 -4.54
C TRP A 147 -5.44 -10.69 -5.16
N MET A 148 -5.64 -11.88 -5.70
CA MET A 148 -6.93 -12.33 -6.23
C MET A 148 -7.21 -13.74 -5.70
N ALA A 149 -7.90 -13.84 -4.57
CA ALA A 149 -8.55 -15.09 -4.16
C ALA A 149 -10.06 -14.98 -4.38
N ALA A 150 -10.66 -16.10 -4.79
CA ALA A 150 -12.10 -16.20 -5.02
C ALA A 150 -12.91 -15.94 -3.73
N ASP A 151 -12.40 -16.43 -2.60
CA ASP A 151 -13.17 -16.50 -1.34
C ASP A 151 -12.85 -15.35 -0.37
N ASP A 152 -11.76 -14.61 -0.60
CA ASP A 152 -11.38 -13.46 0.22
C ASP A 152 -10.72 -12.37 -0.63
N ARG A 153 -11.52 -11.34 -0.94
CA ARG A 153 -11.08 -10.17 -1.71
C ARG A 153 -10.38 -9.11 -0.85
N ARG A 154 -10.25 -9.32 0.47
CA ARG A 154 -9.55 -8.35 1.33
C ARG A 154 -8.08 -8.27 0.95
N PRO A 155 -7.48 -7.06 0.95
CA PRO A 155 -6.05 -6.93 0.72
C PRO A 155 -5.23 -7.74 1.73
N LEU A 156 -4.13 -8.34 1.28
CA LEU A 156 -3.34 -9.29 2.09
C LEU A 156 -2.84 -8.67 3.39
N LEU A 157 -2.32 -7.43 3.32
CA LEU A 157 -1.79 -6.76 4.51
C LEU A 157 -2.88 -6.39 5.51
N VAL A 158 -4.06 -6.00 5.02
CA VAL A 158 -5.25 -5.78 5.86
C VAL A 158 -5.65 -7.08 6.54
N ARG A 159 -5.78 -8.18 5.78
CA ARG A 159 -6.13 -9.49 6.32
C ARG A 159 -5.14 -9.95 7.39
N TYR A 160 -3.84 -9.84 7.12
CA TYR A 160 -2.80 -10.18 8.10
C TYR A 160 -2.94 -9.34 9.37
N TYR A 161 -3.08 -8.02 9.25
CA TYR A 161 -3.18 -7.13 10.41
C TYR A 161 -4.36 -7.49 11.31
N ARG A 162 -5.54 -7.78 10.73
CA ARG A 162 -6.74 -8.21 11.48
C ARG A 162 -6.48 -9.46 12.32
N LEU A 163 -5.88 -10.48 11.69
CA LEU A 163 -5.55 -11.75 12.34
C LEU A 163 -4.48 -11.56 13.42
N ALA A 164 -3.44 -10.79 13.12
CA ALA A 164 -2.34 -10.57 14.05
C ALA A 164 -2.76 -9.75 15.27
N ALA A 165 -3.55 -8.70 15.07
CA ALA A 165 -4.10 -7.88 16.14
C ALA A 165 -5.05 -8.69 17.03
N GLY A 166 -6.00 -9.43 16.44
CA GLY A 166 -6.90 -10.31 17.21
C GLY A 166 -6.14 -11.38 17.99
N CYS A 167 -5.11 -11.98 17.39
CA CYS A 167 -4.29 -13.02 18.03
C CYS A 167 -3.44 -12.47 19.20
N THR A 168 -3.08 -11.19 19.16
CA THR A 168 -2.23 -10.54 20.18
C THR A 168 -3.02 -9.65 21.13
N SER A 169 -4.35 -9.65 21.05
CA SER A 169 -5.24 -8.80 21.85
C SER A 169 -5.01 -8.90 23.37
N SER A 170 -4.56 -10.05 23.88
CA SER A 170 -4.23 -10.27 25.30
C SER A 170 -2.86 -9.71 25.73
N ALA A 171 -1.94 -9.49 24.79
CA ALA A 171 -0.60 -8.96 25.04
C ALA A 171 -0.11 -8.12 23.84
N PRO A 172 -0.75 -6.97 23.54
CA PRO A 172 -0.63 -6.32 22.23
C PRO A 172 0.63 -5.46 22.06
N GLU A 173 1.31 -5.09 23.14
CA GLU A 173 2.33 -4.02 23.11
C GLU A 173 3.53 -4.34 22.20
N GLN A 174 4.08 -5.55 22.30
CA GLN A 174 5.23 -5.95 21.49
C GLN A 174 4.87 -5.99 19.99
N PHE A 175 3.73 -6.62 19.67
CA PHE A 175 3.24 -6.67 18.30
C PHE A 175 2.98 -5.27 17.74
N ARG A 176 2.31 -4.39 18.50
CA ARG A 176 2.05 -2.99 18.10
C ARG A 176 3.34 -2.21 17.80
N ALA A 177 4.36 -2.38 18.64
CA ALA A 177 5.65 -1.74 18.43
C ALA A 177 6.35 -2.25 17.16
N ASP A 178 6.38 -3.57 16.96
CA ASP A 178 7.09 -4.21 15.85
C ASP A 178 6.39 -3.96 14.51
N ILE A 179 5.06 -4.09 14.45
CA ILE A 179 4.28 -3.81 13.24
C ILE A 179 4.37 -2.34 12.85
N ASN A 180 4.26 -1.42 13.80
CA ASN A 180 4.37 0.01 13.50
C ASN A 180 5.77 0.36 13.01
N ARG A 181 6.83 -0.24 13.57
CA ARG A 181 8.19 -0.03 13.09
C ARG A 181 8.37 -0.53 11.66
N TRP A 182 8.01 -1.78 11.39
CA TRP A 182 8.13 -2.38 10.06
C TRP A 182 7.34 -1.61 9.00
N LEU A 183 6.11 -1.18 9.33
CA LEU A 183 5.31 -0.36 8.43
C LEU A 183 5.99 0.97 8.09
N ASN A 184 6.54 1.68 9.08
CA ASN A 184 7.18 2.98 8.86
C ASN A 184 8.54 2.88 8.16
N GLU A 185 9.34 1.88 8.50
CA GLU A 185 10.70 1.72 7.96
C GLU A 185 10.72 1.04 6.58
N VAL A 186 9.75 0.16 6.29
CA VAL A 186 9.75 -0.65 5.07
C VAL A 186 8.57 -0.31 4.17
N VAL A 187 7.34 -0.41 4.67
CA VAL A 187 6.15 -0.27 3.80
C VAL A 187 5.93 1.16 3.33
N VAL A 188 5.96 2.15 4.23
CA VAL A 188 5.71 3.56 3.90
C VAL A 188 6.66 4.08 2.80
N PRO A 189 7.98 3.82 2.82
CA PRO A 189 8.87 4.17 1.72
C PRO A 189 8.48 3.55 0.37
N LEU A 190 7.98 2.30 0.38
CA LEU A 190 7.51 1.63 -0.83
C LEU A 190 6.22 2.27 -1.37
N LEU A 191 5.30 2.68 -0.50
CA LEU A 191 4.08 3.41 -0.91
C LEU A 191 4.42 4.77 -1.53
N ALA A 192 5.46 5.43 -1.02
CA ALA A 192 5.96 6.70 -1.54
C ALA A 192 6.80 6.54 -2.83
N ASN A 193 7.11 5.32 -3.25
CA ASN A 193 7.94 5.07 -4.42
C ASN A 193 7.18 5.43 -5.70
N ARG A 194 7.63 6.50 -6.36
CA ARG A 194 7.01 7.01 -7.60
C ARG A 194 7.47 6.27 -8.86
N ARG A 195 8.56 5.49 -8.78
CA ARG A 195 9.12 4.77 -9.92
C ARG A 195 8.52 3.37 -10.07
N ARG A 196 7.98 2.82 -8.99
CA ARG A 196 7.44 1.46 -8.96
C ARG A 196 6.15 1.42 -8.17
N TRP A 197 5.11 0.89 -8.80
CA TRP A 197 3.83 0.62 -8.15
C TRP A 197 3.82 -0.83 -7.61
N TYR A 198 3.23 -1.04 -6.44
CA TYR A 198 3.19 -2.32 -5.73
C TYR A 198 1.74 -2.79 -5.49
N PRO A 199 1.09 -3.39 -6.50
CA PRO A 199 -0.28 -3.88 -6.38
C PRO A 199 -0.57 -4.77 -5.15
N VAL A 200 0.40 -5.55 -4.68
CA VAL A 200 0.20 -6.41 -3.49
C VAL A 200 -0.11 -5.62 -2.21
N LEU A 201 0.24 -4.33 -2.18
CA LEU A 201 0.08 -3.42 -1.04
C LEU A 201 -1.24 -2.63 -1.07
N ALA A 202 -2.25 -3.09 -1.81
CA ALA A 202 -3.60 -2.53 -1.74
C ALA A 202 -4.05 -2.34 -0.28
N GLY A 203 -4.67 -1.21 0.03
CA GLY A 203 -5.14 -0.90 1.39
C GLY A 203 -4.06 -0.74 2.47
N ALA A 204 -2.76 -0.77 2.13
CA ALA A 204 -1.67 -0.66 3.11
C ALA A 204 -1.70 0.64 3.92
N SER A 205 -2.16 1.76 3.32
CA SER A 205 -2.28 3.05 4.02
C SER A 205 -3.21 2.97 5.24
N ARG A 206 -4.28 2.16 5.16
CA ARG A 206 -5.21 1.94 6.28
C ARG A 206 -4.56 1.16 7.42
N VAL A 207 -3.71 0.20 7.08
CA VAL A 207 -2.94 -0.58 8.07
C VAL A 207 -1.94 0.32 8.78
N VAL A 208 -1.23 1.17 8.03
CA VAL A 208 -0.31 2.19 8.60
C VAL A 208 -1.06 3.12 9.56
N LEU A 209 -2.21 3.66 9.15
CA LEU A 209 -3.02 4.55 9.99
C LEU A 209 -3.50 3.84 11.27
N THR A 210 -4.04 2.64 11.13
CA THR A 210 -4.59 1.86 12.25
C THR A 210 -3.48 1.48 13.24
N ALA A 211 -2.33 1.01 12.76
CA ALA A 211 -1.19 0.65 13.59
C ALA A 211 -0.63 1.87 14.35
N ALA A 212 -0.54 3.03 13.68
CA ALA A 212 -0.09 4.26 14.32
C ALA A 212 -1.04 4.73 15.44
N LYS A 213 -2.36 4.63 15.22
CA LYS A 213 -3.39 4.94 16.26
C LYS A 213 -3.32 3.95 17.43
N ALA A 214 -3.10 2.66 17.15
CA ALA A 214 -2.93 1.65 18.19
C ALA A 214 -1.67 1.87 19.03
N ALA A 215 -0.56 2.26 18.40
CA ALA A 215 0.70 2.55 19.09
C ALA A 215 0.63 3.81 19.98
N SER A 216 -0.12 4.85 19.56
CA SER A 216 -0.27 6.06 20.37
C SER A 216 -1.17 5.84 21.60
N ASN A 217 -2.24 5.05 21.48
CA ASN A 217 -3.13 4.73 22.60
C ASN A 217 -2.43 3.96 23.74
N GLY A 218 -1.45 3.10 23.44
CA GLY A 218 -0.65 2.39 24.46
C GLY A 218 0.20 3.32 25.33
N THR A 219 0.67 4.45 24.79
CA THR A 219 1.51 5.41 25.52
C THR A 219 0.74 6.29 26.51
N ALA A 220 -0.57 6.48 26.32
CA ALA A 220 -1.40 7.31 27.20
C ALA A 220 -1.68 6.67 28.58
N ALA A 221 -1.54 5.34 28.71
CA ALA A 221 -1.88 4.61 29.94
C ALA A 221 -0.80 4.63 31.04
N VAL A 222 0.42 5.11 30.75
CA VAL A 222 1.57 5.06 31.69
C VAL A 222 1.76 6.38 32.48
N GLY A 223 0.99 7.44 32.18
CA GLY A 223 1.11 8.77 32.80
C GLY A 223 0.28 9.02 34.06
N GLY A 224 -0.09 7.99 34.81
CA GLY A 224 -0.93 8.09 36.02
C GLY A 224 -0.23 8.74 37.23
N ARG A 225 -0.35 10.07 37.31
CA ARG A 225 -0.04 11.02 38.41
C ARG A 225 0.01 10.41 39.84
N PRO A 226 1.01 10.73 40.68
CA PRO A 226 1.04 10.27 42.08
C PRO A 226 -0.07 10.94 42.89
N LYS A 227 -0.84 10.12 43.63
CA LYS A 227 -1.82 10.58 44.61
C LYS A 227 -1.11 11.41 45.69
N ARG A 228 -1.32 12.73 45.68
CA ARG A 228 -1.08 13.56 46.86
C ARG A 228 -2.18 13.24 47.87
N GLY A 229 -1.74 12.89 49.08
CA GLY A 229 -2.61 12.62 50.20
C GLY A 229 -3.40 13.85 50.66
N ALA A 230 -4.53 13.55 51.29
CA ALA A 230 -5.16 14.32 52.34
C ALA A 230 -5.64 13.31 53.38
#